data_AF-A0A3N4LP55-F1
#
_entry.id   AF-A0A3N4LP55-F1
#
_cell.length_a   1.000
_cell.length_b   1.000
_cell.length_c   1.000
_cell.angle_alpha   90.00
_cell.angle_beta   90.00
_cell.angle_gamma   90.00
#
_symmetry.space_group_name_H-M   'P 1'
#
loop_
_entity.id
_entity.type
_entity.pdbx_description
1 polymer ?
#
loop_
_entity_poly.entity_id
_entity_poly.type
_entity_poly.pdbx_seq_one_letter_code
_entity_poly.pdbx_strand_id
1 'polypeptide(L)'
;MRPTILTTSRRAWFQGIVFIRNLAAEPHKDRSDYADGWVIMCCWGDFVDANLVIPALNLRFAFKPGDVVIFRSTLLGHYIMPFEGERSSTVFFSHNHVMG
;
A
#
# COMPACT_ATOMS: atom_id res chain seq x y z
N MET A 1 16.57 28.98 -5.90
CA MET A 1 16.41 27.54 -6.26
C MET A 1 15.34 27.45 -7.32
N ARG A 2 15.61 26.81 -8.45
CA ARG A 2 14.56 26.45 -9.43
C ARG A 2 13.92 25.13 -8.94
N PRO A 3 12.60 24.98 -8.96
CA PRO A 3 12.00 23.70 -8.66
C PRO A 3 12.46 22.70 -9.73
N THR A 4 13.04 21.59 -9.28
CA THR A 4 13.25 20.43 -10.14
C THR A 4 11.86 19.92 -10.50
N ILE A 5 11.39 20.24 -11.70
CA ILE A 5 10.22 19.60 -12.27
C ILE A 5 10.62 18.14 -12.53
N LEU A 6 10.22 17.24 -11.64
CA LEU A 6 10.24 15.81 -11.94
C LEU A 6 9.30 15.61 -13.12
N THR A 7 9.86 15.41 -14.30
CA THR A 7 9.09 14.99 -15.47
C THR A 7 8.72 13.52 -15.26
N THR A 8 7.56 13.29 -14.66
CA THR A 8 7.02 11.93 -14.58
C THR A 8 6.63 11.50 -15.99
N SER A 9 7.35 10.54 -16.56
CA SER A 9 6.92 9.96 -17.82
C SER A 9 5.58 9.27 -17.60
N ARG A 10 4.66 9.36 -18.56
CA ARG A 10 3.40 8.60 -18.58
C ARG A 10 3.60 7.06 -18.63
N ARG A 11 4.84 6.58 -18.53
CA ARG A 11 5.23 5.16 -18.55
C ARG A 11 5.50 4.59 -17.15
N ALA A 12 5.56 5.41 -16.10
CA ALA A 12 5.73 4.92 -14.73
C ALA A 12 4.36 4.53 -14.16
N TRP A 13 4.17 3.25 -13.84
CA TRP A 13 2.91 2.72 -13.30
C TRP A 13 2.69 3.15 -11.85
N PHE A 14 3.79 3.36 -11.11
CA PHE A 14 3.81 3.87 -9.74
C PHE A 14 4.84 5.01 -9.64
N GLN A 15 4.50 6.06 -8.90
CA GLN A 15 5.34 7.26 -8.76
C GLN A 15 5.88 7.45 -7.34
N GLY A 16 5.35 6.70 -6.37
CA GLY A 16 5.78 6.68 -4.99
C GLY A 16 6.11 5.27 -4.49
N ILE A 17 7.03 5.21 -3.54
CA ILE A 17 7.34 4.00 -2.76
C ILE A 17 7.37 4.40 -1.29
N VAL A 18 6.72 3.63 -0.43
CA VAL A 18 6.87 3.73 1.02
C VAL A 18 7.30 2.39 1.61
N PHE A 19 8.20 2.45 2.58
CA PHE A 19 8.60 1.33 3.41
C PHE A 19 7.97 1.48 4.78
N ILE A 20 7.17 0.50 5.16
CA ILE A 20 6.49 0.47 6.45
C ILE A 20 7.12 -0.65 7.26
N ARG A 21 7.51 -0.36 8.51
CA ARG A 21 8.11 -1.34 9.41
C ARG A 21 7.37 -1.35 10.74
N ASN A 22 7.04 -2.55 11.21
CA ASN A 22 6.41 -2.86 12.50
C ASN A 22 5.18 -1.98 12.82
N LEU A 23 4.39 -1.67 11.78
CA LEU A 23 3.15 -0.92 11.92
C LEU A 23 1.96 -1.81 11.54
N ALA A 24 1.06 -2.02 12.49
CA ALA A 24 -0.30 -2.45 12.23
C ALA A 24 -1.12 -1.20 11.90
N ALA A 25 -1.40 -1.00 10.60
CA ALA A 25 -2.17 0.17 10.17
C ALA A 25 -3.64 -0.01 10.57
N GLU A 26 -4.23 1.03 11.18
CA GLU A 26 -5.65 1.10 11.49
C GLU A 26 -6.53 1.11 10.23
N PRO A 27 -7.83 0.79 10.30
CA PRO A 27 -8.77 0.88 9.17
C PRO A 27 -8.79 2.23 8.46
N HIS A 28 -8.35 2.27 7.20
CA HIS A 28 -8.31 3.50 6.40
C HIS A 28 -8.48 3.26 4.89
N LYS A 29 -8.56 4.37 4.14
CA LYS A 29 -8.46 4.44 2.67
C LYS A 29 -7.39 5.47 2.32
N ASP A 30 -6.61 5.21 1.29
CA ASP A 30 -5.58 6.15 0.82
C ASP A 30 -6.21 7.20 -0.09
N ARG A 31 -6.90 8.17 0.51
CA ARG A 31 -7.68 9.19 -0.23
C ARG A 31 -6.83 10.08 -1.13
N SER A 32 -5.53 10.14 -0.90
CA SER A 32 -4.58 10.91 -1.70
C SER A 32 -4.14 10.16 -2.96
N ASP A 33 -4.37 8.85 -3.06
CA ASP A 33 -4.01 8.03 -4.22
C ASP A 33 -4.94 8.30 -5.40
N TYR A 34 -4.40 8.15 -6.61
CA TYR A 34 -5.16 8.27 -7.85
C TYR A 34 -6.33 7.29 -7.86
N ALA A 35 -7.56 7.80 -8.07
CA ALA A 35 -8.78 7.01 -7.89
C ALA A 35 -8.88 5.79 -8.83
N ASP A 36 -8.30 5.89 -10.02
CA ASP A 36 -8.16 4.79 -10.99
C ASP A 36 -6.80 4.11 -10.95
N GLY A 37 -5.94 4.53 -10.03
CA GLY A 37 -4.64 3.93 -9.76
C GLY A 37 -4.75 2.63 -8.99
N TRP A 38 -3.69 1.84 -9.09
CA TRP A 38 -3.48 0.64 -8.29
C TRP A 38 -2.46 0.93 -7.19
N VAL A 39 -2.56 0.20 -6.09
CA VAL A 39 -1.48 0.04 -5.11
C VAL A 39 -0.93 -1.37 -5.22
N ILE A 40 0.38 -1.53 -5.10
CA ILE A 40 1.02 -2.83 -4.87
C ILE A 40 1.61 -2.82 -3.48
N MET A 41 1.28 -3.82 -2.68
CA MET A 41 1.91 -4.02 -1.38
C MET A 41 2.58 -5.40 -1.36
N CYS A 42 3.88 -5.40 -1.07
CA CYS A 42 4.69 -6.60 -0.86
C CYS A 42 4.95 -6.78 0.64
N CYS A 43 4.83 -8.00 1.16
CA CYS A 43 5.07 -8.27 2.58
C CYS A 43 6.42 -8.97 2.82
N TRP A 44 7.10 -8.59 3.90
CA TRP A 44 8.41 -9.09 4.28
C TRP A 44 8.52 -9.30 5.79
N GLY A 45 9.53 -10.07 6.19
CA GLY A 45 9.95 -10.22 7.58
C GLY A 45 9.73 -11.62 8.14
N ASP A 46 9.72 -11.70 9.46
CA ASP A 46 9.47 -12.91 10.24
C ASP A 46 8.54 -12.55 11.39
N PHE A 47 7.28 -12.96 11.27
CA PHE A 47 6.21 -12.57 12.17
C PHE A 47 5.09 -13.62 12.17
N VAL A 48 4.26 -13.56 13.18
CA VAL A 48 3.03 -14.33 13.30
C VAL A 48 1.82 -13.40 13.26
N ASP A 49 0.69 -13.92 12.76
CA ASP A 49 -0.54 -13.15 12.49
C ASP A 49 -0.38 -12.08 11.39
N ALA A 50 -0.84 -10.84 11.59
CA ALA A 50 -0.84 -9.77 10.58
C ALA A 50 -1.73 -9.96 9.33
N ASN A 51 -2.92 -10.55 9.51
CA ASN A 51 -3.87 -10.67 8.40
C ASN A 51 -4.19 -9.31 7.78
N LEU A 52 -4.19 -9.24 6.44
CA LEU A 52 -4.76 -8.13 5.70
C LEU A 52 -6.28 -8.31 5.65
N VAL A 53 -7.00 -7.24 5.95
CA VAL A 53 -8.46 -7.23 5.91
C VAL A 53 -8.94 -6.16 4.93
N ILE A 54 -9.87 -6.54 4.05
CA ILE A 54 -10.54 -5.65 3.10
C ILE A 54 -12.06 -5.81 3.30
N PRO A 55 -12.69 -5.05 4.22
CA PRO A 55 -14.07 -5.29 4.66
C PRO A 55 -15.11 -5.24 3.55
N ALA A 56 -14.95 -4.30 2.59
CA ALA A 56 -15.89 -4.14 1.47
C ALA A 56 -15.98 -5.38 0.57
N LEU A 57 -14.98 -6.26 0.62
CA LEU A 57 -14.95 -7.52 -0.12
C LEU A 57 -15.23 -8.74 0.76
N ASN A 58 -15.50 -8.54 2.06
CA ASN A 58 -15.56 -9.60 3.06
C ASN A 58 -14.30 -10.51 3.04
N LEU A 59 -13.12 -9.91 2.81
CA LEU A 59 -11.86 -10.64 2.75
C LEU A 59 -11.02 -10.40 4.00
N ARG A 60 -10.54 -11.50 4.56
CA ARG A 60 -9.49 -11.56 5.58
C ARG A 60 -8.57 -12.71 5.21
N PHE A 61 -7.29 -12.44 5.03
CA PHE A 61 -6.34 -13.48 4.66
C PHE A 61 -4.98 -13.23 5.30
N ALA A 62 -4.24 -14.33 5.50
CA ALA A 62 -2.87 -14.28 5.97
C ALA A 62 -2.00 -13.67 4.87
N PHE A 63 -1.48 -12.47 5.13
CA PHE A 63 -0.62 -11.74 4.20
C PHE A 63 0.83 -11.94 4.65
N LYS A 64 1.47 -12.97 4.10
CA LYS A 64 2.70 -13.58 4.59
C LYS A 64 3.93 -12.99 3.89
N PRO A 65 5.14 -13.14 4.47
CA PRO A 65 6.38 -12.79 3.77
C PRO A 65 6.46 -13.43 2.37
N GLY A 66 6.72 -12.61 1.35
CA GLY A 66 6.73 -13.01 -0.06
C GLY A 66 5.40 -12.80 -0.81
N ASP A 67 4.29 -12.59 -0.10
CA ASP A 67 3.01 -12.29 -0.75
C ASP A 67 3.01 -10.88 -1.36
N VAL A 68 2.28 -10.76 -2.47
CA VAL A 68 2.00 -9.49 -3.15
C VAL A 68 0.50 -9.34 -3.32
N VAL A 69 -0.04 -8.19 -2.91
CA VAL A 69 -1.43 -7.83 -3.14
C VAL A 69 -1.52 -6.57 -3.99
N ILE A 70 -2.48 -6.55 -4.91
CA ILE A 70 -2.76 -5.42 -5.80
C ILE A 70 -4.23 -5.07 -5.70
N PHE A 71 -4.55 -3.82 -5.37
CA PHE A 71 -5.94 -3.38 -5.23
C PHE A 71 -6.06 -1.85 -5.38
N ARG A 72 -7.29 -1.32 -5.29
CA ARG A 72 -7.56 0.12 -5.34
C ARG A 72 -7.72 0.67 -3.91
N SER A 73 -6.63 1.17 -3.33
CA SER A 73 -6.56 1.70 -1.96
C SER A 73 -7.51 2.88 -1.70
N THR A 74 -7.80 3.68 -2.72
CA THR A 74 -8.75 4.81 -2.65
C THR A 74 -10.20 4.32 -2.51
N LEU A 75 -10.54 3.18 -3.11
CA LEU A 75 -11.91 2.63 -3.13
C LEU A 75 -12.15 1.65 -1.99
N LEU A 76 -11.15 0.83 -1.67
CA LEU A 76 -11.25 -0.28 -0.73
C LEU A 76 -10.53 0.06 0.57
N GLY A 77 -11.33 0.19 1.64
CA GLY A 77 -10.78 0.33 2.98
C GLY A 77 -10.01 -0.92 3.39
N HIS A 78 -8.88 -0.76 4.04
CA HIS A 78 -8.01 -1.87 4.40
C HIS A 78 -7.24 -1.60 5.69
N TYR A 79 -6.78 -2.66 6.33
CA TYR A 79 -5.94 -2.61 7.53
C TYR A 79 -5.17 -3.90 7.78
N ILE A 80 -4.15 -3.82 8.61
CA ILE A 80 -3.36 -4.96 9.07
C ILE A 80 -3.75 -5.26 10.52
N MET A 81 -4.20 -6.48 10.78
CA MET A 81 -4.46 -6.95 12.15
C MET A 81 -3.18 -6.89 13.00
N PRO A 82 -3.29 -6.81 14.34
CA PRO A 82 -2.13 -6.93 15.23
C PRO A 82 -1.29 -8.19 14.94
N PHE A 83 0.00 -8.09 15.24
CA PHE A 83 0.99 -9.13 14.99
C PHE A 83 2.13 -9.06 15.99
N GLU A 84 2.90 -10.15 16.07
CA GLU A 84 4.13 -10.25 16.85
C GLU A 84 5.31 -10.59 15.93
N GLY A 85 6.47 -9.99 16.18
CA GLY A 85 7.68 -10.15 15.37
C GLY A 85 8.00 -8.94 14.49
N GLU A 86 8.88 -9.15 13.52
CA GLU A 86 9.37 -8.10 12.61
C GLU A 86 8.63 -8.19 11.28
N ARG A 87 7.72 -7.23 11.03
CA ARG A 87 6.93 -7.17 9.80
C ARG A 87 7.27 -5.90 9.03
N SER A 88 7.55 -6.05 7.74
CA SER A 88 7.73 -4.91 6.84
C SER A 88 6.83 -5.00 5.61
N SER A 89 6.55 -3.86 4.99
CA SER A 89 5.87 -3.79 3.71
C SER A 89 6.52 -2.76 2.81
N THR A 90 6.65 -3.10 1.52
CA THR A 90 6.97 -2.14 0.46
C THR A 90 5.70 -1.84 -0.30
N VAL A 91 5.29 -0.58 -0.34
CA VAL A 91 4.04 -0.16 -0.98
C VAL A 91 4.38 0.78 -2.14
N PHE A 92 3.92 0.42 -3.33
CA PHE A 92 4.03 1.23 -4.55
C PHE A 92 2.68 1.86 -4.83
N PHE A 93 2.65 3.18 -5.01
CA PHE A 93 1.42 3.96 -5.17
C PHE A 93 1.63 5.17 -6.09
N SER A 94 0.56 5.87 -6.42
CA SER A 94 0.57 7.10 -7.20
C SER A 94 -0.45 8.07 -6.62
N HIS A 95 -0.01 9.28 -6.24
CA HIS A 95 -0.92 10.29 -5.72
C HIS A 95 -1.66 11.05 -6.83
N ASN A 96 -2.89 11.50 -6.55
CA ASN A 96 -3.72 12.29 -7.47
C ASN A 96 -2.99 13.51 -8.04
N HIS A 97 -2.21 14.23 -7.21
CA HIS A 97 -1.53 15.47 -7.62
C HIS A 97 -0.39 15.25 -8.62
N VAL A 98 -0.03 13.99 -8.91
CA VAL A 98 1.03 13.66 -9.88
C VAL A 98 0.44 13.02 -11.14
N MET A 99 -0.76 12.42 -11.06
CA MET A 99 -1.47 11.80 -12.20
C MET A 99 -2.54 12.70 -12.84
N GLY A 100 -2.87 13.84 -12.22
CA GLY A 100 -3.86 14.83 -12.68
C GLY A 100 -3.23 16.11 -13.23
#